data_AF-A0A1S1LKQ5-F1
#
_entry.id   AF-A0A1S1LKQ5-F1
#
_cell.length_a   1.000
_cell.length_b   1.000
_cell.length_c   1.000
_cell.angle_alpha   90.00
_cell.angle_beta   90.00
_cell.angle_gamma   90.00
#
_symmetry.space_group_name_H-M   'P 1'
#
loop_
_entity.id
_entity.type
_entity.pdbx_description
1 polymer ?
#
loop_
_entity_poly.entity_id
_entity_poly.type
_entity_poly.pdbx_seq_one_letter_code
_entity_poly.pdbx_strand_id
1 'polypeptide(L)'
;MNKLYGPWSDIVIGYKVIRADDGWQWVWVEPGEDNDVGAVFDLESGAYRDAARDWDENGCGVPRLTGTLKALATKLEKVGR
;
A
#
# COMPACT_ATOMS: atom_id res chain seq x y z
N MET A 1 -10.61 5.50 8.18
CA MET A 1 -9.30 5.66 8.85
C MET A 1 -8.24 5.22 7.86
N ASN A 2 -7.45 6.15 7.33
CA ASN A 2 -6.40 5.81 6.36
C ASN A 2 -5.17 5.33 7.12
N LYS A 3 -5.09 4.01 7.33
CA LYS A 3 -4.01 3.37 8.06
C LYS A 3 -2.73 3.36 7.22
N LEU A 4 -1.62 3.69 7.84
CA LEU A 4 -0.28 3.55 7.27
C LEU A 4 0.25 2.14 7.55
N TYR A 5 0.91 1.55 6.56
CA TYR A 5 1.52 0.22 6.63
C TYR A 5 3.01 0.36 6.38
N GLY A 6 3.77 0.40 7.46
CA GLY A 6 5.21 0.58 7.42
C GLY A 6 5.99 -0.71 7.65
N PRO A 7 7.30 -0.70 7.32
CA PRO A 7 8.17 -1.84 7.56
C PRO A 7 8.57 -2.00 9.04
N TRP A 8 8.41 -0.94 9.86
CA TRP A 8 8.79 -0.90 11.28
C TRP A 8 7.58 -0.78 12.22
N SER A 9 7.81 -0.90 13.53
CA SER A 9 6.76 -0.88 14.56
C SER A 9 6.22 0.52 14.87
N ASP A 10 7.06 1.54 14.73
CA ASP A 10 6.74 2.95 14.77
C ASP A 10 6.40 3.41 13.35
N ILE A 11 5.16 3.13 12.93
CA ILE A 11 4.74 3.39 11.56
C ILE A 11 4.55 4.90 11.35
N VAL A 12 5.65 5.58 11.07
CA VAL A 12 5.71 6.97 10.57
C VAL A 12 6.01 7.04 9.08
N ILE A 13 6.53 5.94 8.52
CA ILE A 13 6.84 5.75 7.11
C ILE A 13 6.08 4.53 6.61
N GLY A 14 5.54 4.56 5.39
CA GLY A 14 4.93 3.39 4.78
C GLY A 14 3.92 3.67 3.68
N TYR A 15 3.22 2.61 3.27
CA TYR A 15 2.13 2.70 2.29
C TYR A 15 0.81 3.04 2.94
N LYS A 16 0.05 3.90 2.29
CA LYS A 16 -1.36 4.18 2.58
C LYS A 16 -2.16 4.00 1.30
N VAL A 17 -3.21 3.21 1.34
CA VAL A 17 -4.16 3.08 0.23
C VAL A 17 -5.30 4.08 0.43
N ILE A 18 -5.57 4.88 -0.59
CA ILE A 18 -6.60 5.93 -0.59
C ILE A 18 -7.55 5.78 -1.77
N ARG A 19 -8.74 6.35 -1.62
CA ARG A 19 -9.65 6.59 -2.73
C ARG A 19 -9.17 7.84 -3.49
N ALA A 20 -8.90 7.68 -4.78
CA ALA A 20 -8.70 8.76 -5.75
C ALA A 20 -10.01 8.98 -6.52
N ASP A 21 -10.09 10.04 -7.32
CA ASP A 21 -11.32 10.41 -8.05
C ASP A 21 -11.86 9.25 -8.91
N ASP A 22 -10.96 8.53 -9.58
CA ASP A 22 -11.31 7.45 -10.51
C ASP A 22 -11.02 6.04 -9.99
N GLY A 23 -10.68 5.88 -8.69
CA GLY A 23 -10.35 4.55 -8.18
C GLY A 23 -9.63 4.53 -6.85
N TRP A 24 -8.72 3.57 -6.70
CA TRP A 24 -7.89 3.35 -5.52
C TRP A 24 -6.42 3.43 -5.90
N GLN A 25 -5.62 4.06 -5.05
CA GLN A 25 -4.19 4.27 -5.30
C GLN A 25 -3.43 4.12 -3.98
N TRP A 26 -2.19 3.64 -4.04
CA TRP A 26 -1.29 3.69 -2.89
C TRP A 26 -0.45 4.96 -2.91
N VAL A 27 -0.12 5.43 -1.72
CA VAL A 27 0.78 6.56 -1.46
C VAL A 27 1.86 6.06 -0.52
N TRP A 28 3.12 6.18 -0.89
CA TRP A 28 4.24 6.04 0.03
C TRP A 28 4.44 7.37 0.75
N VAL A 29 4.43 7.31 2.08
CA VAL A 29 4.57 8.48 2.93
C VAL A 29 5.88 8.36 3.69
N GLU A 30 6.73 9.35 3.54
CA GLU A 30 8.00 9.48 4.26
C GLU A 30 8.13 10.91 4.83
N PRO A 31 8.23 11.07 6.16
CA PRO A 31 8.30 12.41 6.75
C PRO A 31 9.52 13.19 6.26
N GLY A 32 9.28 14.35 5.68
CA GLY A 32 10.33 15.23 5.17
C GLY A 32 10.64 15.03 3.68
N GLU A 33 9.97 14.09 3.02
CA GLU A 33 10.04 13.88 1.58
C GLU A 33 8.67 14.05 0.92
N ASP A 34 8.67 14.26 -0.39
CA ASP A 34 7.45 14.27 -1.17
C ASP A 34 6.85 12.86 -1.23
N ASN A 35 5.53 12.76 -1.28
CA ASN A 35 4.88 11.46 -1.35
C ASN A 35 5.04 10.85 -2.75
N ASP A 36 5.43 9.58 -2.82
CA ASP A 36 5.32 8.79 -4.05
C ASP A 36 3.94 8.16 -4.17
N VAL A 37 3.46 8.02 -5.40
CA VAL A 37 2.11 7.52 -5.69
C VAL A 37 2.12 6.45 -6.78
N GLY A 38 1.30 5.42 -6.59
CA GLY A 38 1.16 4.31 -7.52
C GLY A 38 0.24 4.58 -8.71
N ALA A 39 -0.10 3.55 -9.47
CA ALA A 39 -1.19 3.63 -10.44
C ALA A 39 -2.58 3.66 -9.76
N VAL A 40 -3.60 4.12 -10.48
CA VAL A 40 -5.00 4.06 -10.03
C VAL A 40 -5.63 2.75 -10.49
N PHE A 41 -6.34 2.09 -9.58
CA PHE A 41 -7.00 0.80 -9.78
C PHE A 41 -8.49 0.90 -9.48
N ASP A 42 -9.32 0.16 -10.23
CA ASP A 42 -10.78 0.11 -9.97
C ASP A 42 -11.11 -0.44 -8.58
N LEU A 43 -10.28 -1.40 -8.13
CA LEU A 43 -10.43 -2.13 -6.87
C LEU A 43 -9.32 -1.74 -5.87
N GLU A 44 -9.69 -1.62 -4.61
CA GLU A 44 -8.81 -1.39 -3.46
C GLU A 44 -7.79 -2.52 -3.31
N SER A 45 -8.22 -3.77 -3.53
CA SER A 45 -7.30 -4.92 -3.53
C SER A 45 -6.21 -4.79 -4.61
N GLY A 46 -6.52 -4.18 -5.75
CA GLY A 46 -5.55 -3.87 -6.80
C GLY A 46 -4.45 -2.95 -6.30
N ALA A 47 -4.83 -1.84 -5.66
CA ALA A 47 -3.89 -0.89 -5.08
C ALA A 47 -3.00 -1.52 -3.99
N TYR A 48 -3.54 -2.41 -3.14
CA TYR A 48 -2.72 -3.15 -2.16
C TYR A 48 -1.76 -4.16 -2.79
N ARG A 49 -2.16 -4.84 -3.89
CA ARG A 49 -1.26 -5.74 -4.64
C ARG A 49 -0.11 -4.98 -5.26
N ASP A 50 -0.42 -3.83 -5.84
CA ASP A 50 0.56 -2.97 -6.48
C ASP A 50 1.57 -2.42 -5.47
N ALA A 51 1.10 -1.91 -4.32
CA ALA A 51 1.96 -1.48 -3.21
C ALA A 51 2.88 -2.62 -2.71
N ALA A 52 2.35 -3.86 -2.66
CA ALA A 52 3.17 -5.01 -2.27
C ALA A 52 4.25 -5.34 -3.31
N ARG A 53 3.94 -5.20 -4.60
CA ARG A 53 4.91 -5.38 -5.69
C ARG A 53 5.98 -4.29 -5.63
N ASP A 54 5.55 -3.04 -5.48
CA ASP A 54 6.46 -1.91 -5.37
C ASP A 54 7.46 -2.08 -4.20
N TRP A 55 6.99 -2.51 -3.03
CA TRP A 55 7.88 -2.81 -1.91
C TRP A 55 8.83 -3.99 -2.18
N ASP A 56 8.36 -5.04 -2.88
CA ASP A 56 9.20 -6.18 -3.26
C ASP A 56 10.31 -5.77 -4.25
N GLU A 57 10.03 -4.80 -5.13
CA GLU A 57 10.95 -4.33 -6.17
C GLU A 57 11.92 -3.25 -5.68
N ASN A 58 11.44 -2.30 -4.87
CA ASN A 58 12.15 -1.07 -4.51
C ASN A 58 12.47 -0.95 -3.02
N GLY A 59 11.81 -1.76 -2.17
CA GLY A 59 11.96 -1.68 -0.73
C GLY A 59 13.29 -2.23 -0.21
N CYS A 60 13.57 -1.97 1.07
CA CYS A 60 14.79 -2.46 1.74
C CYS A 60 14.76 -3.97 2.06
N GLY A 61 13.90 -4.76 1.41
CA GLY A 61 13.83 -6.21 1.56
C GLY A 61 13.21 -6.71 2.87
N VAL A 62 12.42 -5.89 3.59
CA VAL A 62 11.72 -6.33 4.81
C VAL A 62 10.47 -7.16 4.43
N PRO A 63 10.46 -8.50 4.60
CA PRO A 63 9.40 -9.35 4.02
C PRO A 63 8.03 -9.17 4.70
N ARG A 64 8.03 -8.66 5.93
CA ARG A 64 6.82 -8.49 6.74
C ARG A 64 5.81 -7.53 6.10
N LEU A 65 6.29 -6.45 5.48
CA LEU A 65 5.42 -5.46 4.87
C LEU A 65 4.72 -6.02 3.63
N THR A 66 5.46 -6.66 2.73
CA THR A 66 4.90 -7.42 1.59
C THR A 66 3.79 -8.36 2.01
N GLY A 67 4.06 -9.22 3.01
CA GLY A 67 3.10 -10.21 3.49
C GLY A 67 1.82 -9.55 4.03
N THR A 68 1.97 -8.43 4.75
CA THR A 68 0.83 -7.67 5.28
C THR A 68 -0.03 -7.10 4.16
N LEU A 69 0.57 -6.46 3.15
CA LEU A 69 -0.14 -5.86 2.03
C LEU A 69 -0.83 -6.93 1.17
N LYS A 70 -0.15 -8.05 0.86
CA LYS A 70 -0.76 -9.18 0.12
C LYS A 70 -1.94 -9.81 0.87
N ALA A 71 -1.84 -9.93 2.20
CA ALA A 71 -2.93 -10.44 3.03
C ALA A 71 -4.17 -9.52 3.02
N LEU A 72 -3.96 -8.21 3.06
CA LEU A 72 -5.04 -7.22 2.94
C LEU A 72 -5.71 -7.27 1.57
N ALA A 73 -4.91 -7.29 0.49
CA ALA A 73 -5.43 -7.44 -0.86
C ALA A 73 -6.30 -8.69 -1.00
N THR A 74 -5.82 -9.83 -0.50
CA THR A 74 -6.57 -11.10 -0.55
C THR A 74 -7.88 -11.03 0.23
N LYS A 75 -7.89 -10.35 1.38
CA LYS A 75 -9.10 -10.17 2.18
C LYS A 75 -10.14 -9.29 1.48
N LEU A 76 -9.69 -8.23 0.80
CA LEU A 76 -10.54 -7.29 0.08
C LEU A 76 -11.11 -7.92 -1.19
N GLU A 77 -10.30 -8.64 -1.96
CA GLU A 77 -10.72 -9.33 -3.17
C GLU A 77 -11.86 -10.32 -2.90
N LYS A 78 -11.81 -11.02 -1.77
CA LYS A 78 -12.89 -11.95 -1.33
C LYS A 78 -14.24 -11.28 -1.10
N VAL A 79 -14.27 -9.96 -0.90
CA VAL A 79 -15.50 -9.18 -0.72
C VAL A 79 -15.78 -8.24 -1.89
N GLY A 80 -15.11 -8.45 -3.04
CA GLY A 80 -15.30 -7.66 -4.25
C GLY A 80 -14.78 -6.22 -4.12
N ARG A 81 -13.75 -6.01 -3.30
CA ARG A 81 -13.12 -4.70 -3.08
C ARG A 81 -11.66 -4.73 -3.47
#